data_AF-A0A257JJ13-F1
#
_entry.id   AF-A0A257JJ13-F1
#
_cell.length_a   1.000
_cell.length_b   1.000
_cell.length_c   1.000
_cell.angle_alpha   90.00
_cell.angle_beta   90.00
_cell.angle_gamma   90.00
#
_symmetry.space_group_name_H-M   'P 1'
#
loop_
_entity.id
_entity.type
_entity.pdbx_description
1 polymer ?
#
loop_
_entity_poly.entity_id
_entity_poly.type
_entity_poly.pdbx_seq_one_letter_code
_entity_poly.pdbx_strand_id
1 'polypeptide(L)' 'MSAWTGNAIALSARRFGENDVILDVLSDQVGRASGLVYGGAGKRKRALIEPGTRLHLTWKSRLE' A
#
# COMPACT_ATOMS: atom_id res chain seq x y z
N MET A 1 12.28 -4.15 -13.44
CA MET A 1 11.91 -3.62 -12.10
C MET A 1 11.15 -2.31 -12.31
N SER A 2 9.83 -2.36 -12.27
CA SER A 2 8.98 -1.20 -12.55
C SER A 2 8.68 -0.49 -11.24
N ALA A 3 8.95 0.81 -11.17
CA ALA A 3 8.62 1.62 -10.01
C ALA A 3 7.73 2.78 -10.44
N TRP A 4 6.71 3.07 -9.65
CA TRP A 4 5.83 4.22 -9.88
C TRP A 4 5.63 4.98 -8.58
N THR A 5 5.37 6.28 -8.71
CA THR A 5 5.03 7.15 -7.58
C THR A 5 3.78 7.92 -7.97
N GLY A 6 2.81 8.02 -7.07
CA GLY A 6 1.54 8.67 -7.39
C GLY A 6 0.60 8.74 -6.20
N ASN A 7 -0.56 9.34 -6.46
CA ASN A 7 -1.63 9.40 -5.47
C ASN A 7 -2.47 8.14 -5.54
N ALA A 8 -2.94 7.69 -4.38
CA ALA A 8 -3.81 6.54 -4.29
C ALA A 8 -4.76 6.65 -3.11
N ILE A 9 -5.79 5.80 -3.10
CA ILE A 9 -6.67 5.60 -1.96
C ILE A 9 -6.48 4.17 -1.45
N ALA A 10 -6.29 4.01 -0.14
CA ALA A 10 -6.30 2.71 0.52
C ALA A 10 -7.69 2.09 0.43
N LEU A 11 -7.76 0.83 -0.03
CA LEU A 11 -9.02 0.10 -0.20
C LEU A 11 -9.20 -0.93 0.91
N SER A 12 -8.13 -1.66 1.19
CA SER A 12 -8.09 -2.69 2.22
C SER A 12 -6.66 -2.93 2.67
N ALA A 13 -6.49 -3.29 3.93
CA ALA A 13 -5.23 -3.77 4.46
C ALA A 13 -5.47 -5.05 5.25
N ARG A 14 -4.64 -6.07 5.02
CA ARG A 14 -4.67 -7.33 5.78
C ARG A 14 -3.30 -7.64 6.36
N ARG A 15 -3.25 -8.19 7.57
CA ARG A 15 -1.98 -8.61 8.19
C ARG A 15 -1.23 -9.62 7.32
N PHE A 16 0.08 -9.47 7.29
CA PHE A 16 1.02 -10.40 6.66
C PHE A 16 2.18 -10.62 7.62
N GLY A 17 2.24 -11.81 8.22
CA GLY A 17 3.16 -12.10 9.32
C GLY A 17 2.84 -11.27 10.58
N GLU A 18 3.86 -11.03 11.39
CA GLU A 18 3.69 -10.37 12.69
C GLU A 18 3.52 -8.85 12.58
N ASN A 19 4.32 -8.21 11.72
CA ASN A 19 4.47 -6.75 11.68
C ASN A 19 4.01 -6.09 10.38
N ASP A 20 3.83 -6.85 9.30
CA ASP A 20 3.58 -6.29 7.98
C ASP A 20 2.11 -6.40 7.58
N VAL A 21 1.74 -5.70 6.52
CA VAL A 21 0.42 -5.83 5.90
C VAL A 21 0.54 -5.90 4.39
N ILE A 22 -0.41 -6.57 3.75
CA ILE A 22 -0.70 -6.37 2.34
C ILE A 22 -1.72 -5.25 2.25
N LEU A 23 -1.37 -4.17 1.55
CA LEU A 23 -2.21 -3.02 1.30
C LEU A 23 -2.69 -3.05 -0.16
N ASP A 24 -4.00 -3.00 -0.36
CA ASP A 24 -4.62 -2.75 -1.64
C ASP A 24 -4.91 -1.26 -1.80
N VAL A 25 -4.58 -0.70 -2.96
CA VAL A 25 -4.81 0.71 -3.29
C VAL A 25 -5.43 0.87 -4.66
N LEU A 26 -6.18 1.98 -4.85
CA LEU A 26 -6.55 2.49 -6.16
C LEU A 26 -5.67 3.70 -6.47
N SER A 27 -4.76 3.56 -7.43
CA SER A 27 -3.85 4.60 -7.91
C SER A 27 -4.42 5.33 -9.12
N ASP A 28 -4.14 6.63 -9.21
CA ASP A 28 -4.46 7.41 -10.42
C ASP A 28 -3.56 7.07 -11.62
N GLN A 29 -2.36 6.51 -11.38
CA GLN A 29 -1.39 6.19 -12.44
C GLN A 29 -1.57 4.78 -13.02
N VAL A 30 -1.82 3.79 -12.17
CA VAL A 30 -1.77 2.37 -12.55
C VAL A 30 -3.06 1.61 -12.25
N GLY A 31 -4.11 2.30 -11.80
CA GLY A 31 -5.35 1.66 -11.35
C GLY A 31 -5.13 0.88 -10.06
N ARG A 32 -5.71 -0.32 -9.96
CA ARG A 32 -5.63 -1.11 -8.73
C ARG A 32 -4.26 -1.76 -8.58
N ALA A 33 -3.61 -1.53 -7.45
CA ALA A 33 -2.32 -2.13 -7.10
C ALA A 33 -2.38 -2.74 -5.69
N SER A 34 -1.52 -3.72 -5.44
CA SER A 34 -1.44 -4.39 -4.14
C SER A 34 0.01 -4.72 -3.80
N GLY A 35 0.28 -4.86 -2.50
CA GLY A 35 1.54 -5.44 -2.03
C GLY A 35 1.94 -5.05 -0.62
N LEU A 36 3.19 -5.39 -0.30
CA LEU A 36 3.68 -5.46 1.07
C LEU A 36 4.09 -4.09 1.61
N VAL A 37 3.56 -3.74 2.79
CA VAL A 37 3.95 -2.59 3.59
C VAL A 37 4.61 -3.08 4.87
N TYR A 38 5.94 -2.95 4.93
CA TYR A 38 6.72 -3.31 6.11
C TYR A 38 6.33 -2.50 7.34
N GLY A 39 6.14 -3.16 8.48
CA GLY A 39 5.72 -2.52 9.73
C GLY A 39 4.32 -1.91 9.67
N GLY A 40 3.51 -2.25 8.66
CA GLY A 40 2.18 -1.69 8.47
C GLY A 40 1.21 -2.03 9.61
N ALA A 41 1.43 -3.15 10.31
CA ALA A 41 0.63 -3.51 11.47
C ALA A 41 0.96 -2.66 12.72
N GLY A 42 2.04 -1.87 12.67
CA GLY A 42 2.48 -1.01 13.75
C GLY A 42 1.65 0.28 13.89
N LYS A 43 1.56 0.79 15.12
CA LYS A 43 0.76 2.00 15.46
C LYS A 43 1.07 3.22 14.59
N ARG A 44 2.35 3.41 14.22
CA ARG A 44 2.80 4.55 13.40
C ARG A 44 2.21 4.57 11.99
N LYS A 45 1.99 3.38 11.40
CA LYS A 45 1.52 3.25 10.01
C LYS A 45 0.03 2.94 9.92
N ARG A 46 -0.64 2.66 11.04
CA ARG A 46 -2.06 2.33 11.09
C ARG A 46 -2.92 3.32 10.29
N ALA A 47 -2.80 4.61 10.56
CA ALA A 47 -3.60 5.63 9.87
C ALA A 47 -3.42 5.63 8.34
N LEU A 48 -2.24 5.25 7.84
CA LEU A 48 -1.94 5.18 6.41
C LEU A 48 -2.65 4.01 5.71
N ILE A 49 -2.93 2.92 6.43
CA ILE A 49 -3.47 1.69 5.84
C ILE A 49 -4.98 1.52 6.07
N GLU A 50 -5.62 2.47 6.75
CA GLU A 50 -7.07 2.47 6.93
C GLU A 50 -7.78 2.73 5.59
N PRO A 51 -8.86 1.99 5.28
CA PRO A 51 -9.64 2.21 4.07
C PRO A 51 -10.14 3.65 3.94
N GLY A 52 -10.07 4.21 2.73
CA GLY A 52 -10.43 5.59 2.44
C GLY A 52 -9.31 6.61 2.67
N THR A 53 -8.19 6.22 3.29
CA THR A 53 -7.04 7.11 3.44
C THR A 53 -6.44 7.43 2.06
N ARG A 54 -6.28 8.73 1.78
CA ARG A 54 -5.52 9.22 0.62
C ARG A 54 -4.04 9.16 0.93
N LEU A 55 -3.28 8.63 -0.02
CA LEU A 55 -1.86 8.35 0.09
C LEU A 55 -1.12 8.96 -1.09
N HIS A 56 0.08 9.45 -0.82
CA HIS A 56 1.11 9.62 -1.84
C HIS A 56 2.18 8.57 -1.58
N LEU A 57 2.37 7.65 -2.52
CA LEU A 57 3.19 6.46 -2.29
C LEU A 57 4.09 6.16 -3.48
N THR A 58 5.20 5.49 -3.21
CA THR A 58 6.10 4.91 -4.22
C THR A 58 6.04 3.39 -4.10
N TRP A 59 5.73 2.72 -5.21
CA TRP A 59 5.70 1.27 -5.30
C TRP A 59 6.83 0.73 -6.15
N LYS A 60 7.37 -0.43 -5.77
CA LYS A 60 8.33 -1.19 -6.58
C LYS A 60 7.74 -2.56 -6.87
N SER A 61 7.41 -2.85 -8.13
CA SER A 61 7.03 -4.21 -8.52
C SER A 61 8.29 -5.05 -8.75
N ARG A 62 8.25 -6.30 -8.27
CA ARG A 62 9.26 -7.31 -8.61
C ARG A 62 8.88 -8.12 -9.86
N LEU A 63 7.59 -8.15 -10.20
CA LEU A 63 7.06 -8.82 -11.38
C LEU A 63 6.87 -7.80 -12.49
N GLU A 64 7.41 -8.14 -13.67
CA GLU A 64 7.14 -7.51 -14.96
C GLU A 64 5.86 -8.08 -15.55
#